data_AF-A0A965ADJ4-F1
#
_entry.id   AF-A0A965ADJ4-F1
#
_cell.length_a   1.000
_cell.length_b   1.000
_cell.length_c   1.000
_cell.angle_alpha   90.00
_cell.angle_beta   90.00
_cell.angle_gamma   90.00
#
_symmetry.space_group_name_H-M   'P 1'
#
loop_
_entity.id
_entity.type
_entity.pdbx_description
1 polymer ?
#
loop_
_entity_poly.entity_id
_entity_poly.type
_entity_poly.pdbx_seq_one_letter_code
_entity_poly.pdbx_strand_id
1 'polypeptide(L)'
;YLSSYDKSQEAIDYLNACKGLADNLGVIGSFDLAVLKRFESNISNKDSLAFLLNETINKTESFLKDDSRNKLAALVLTGSFIESLYISTGIVKSYPKDMLPTDQRNLVLTPVMRVILEQKKSVEELLKMLGTVEQAEPVTSIIADLKTLQSDYAALNIEEQIKNNRADLVLTDKKLENITATVEKIRKGITD
;
A
#
# COMPACT_ATOMS: atom_id res chain seq x y z
N TYR A 1 11.87 0.68 -5.86
CA TYR A 1 12.57 0.25 -4.63
C TYR A 1 13.56 -0.88 -4.92
N LEU A 2 13.11 -2.11 -5.22
CA LEU A 2 14.01 -3.26 -5.41
C LEU A 2 15.08 -3.03 -6.49
N SER A 3 14.67 -2.54 -7.66
CA SER A 3 15.62 -2.12 -8.72
C SER A 3 16.54 -0.96 -8.32
N SER A 4 16.12 -0.10 -7.37
CA SER A 4 16.94 1.02 -6.89
C SER A 4 18.07 0.57 -5.96
N TYR A 5 17.94 -0.61 -5.36
CA TYR A 5 18.90 -1.25 -4.45
C TYR A 5 19.52 -2.51 -5.07
N ASP A 6 19.53 -2.62 -6.41
CA ASP A 6 20.12 -3.72 -7.18
C ASP A 6 19.61 -5.13 -6.80
N LYS A 7 18.38 -5.19 -6.30
CA LYS A 7 17.73 -6.43 -5.88
C LYS A 7 16.94 -7.07 -7.02
N SER A 8 17.63 -7.45 -8.09
CA SER A 8 17.00 -7.89 -9.35
C SER A 8 16.16 -9.17 -9.20
N GLN A 9 16.59 -10.16 -8.42
CA GLN A 9 15.83 -11.39 -8.23
C GLN A 9 14.52 -11.14 -7.46
N GLU A 10 14.57 -10.37 -6.38
CA GLU A 10 13.37 -9.98 -5.61
C GLU A 10 12.40 -9.17 -6.48
N ALA A 11 12.91 -8.35 -7.41
CA ALA A 11 12.08 -7.60 -8.34
C ALA A 11 11.37 -8.51 -9.37
N ILE A 12 12.02 -9.59 -9.82
CA ILE A 12 11.41 -10.61 -10.69
C ILE A 12 10.31 -11.35 -9.94
N ASP A 13 10.56 -11.75 -8.69
CA ASP A 13 9.58 -12.47 -7.87
C ASP A 13 8.34 -11.58 -7.63
N TYR A 14 8.53 -10.29 -7.36
CA TYR A 14 7.44 -9.32 -7.27
C TYR A 14 6.65 -9.18 -8.58
N LEU A 15 7.32 -9.13 -9.73
CA LEU A 15 6.65 -9.03 -11.02
C LEU A 15 5.81 -10.27 -11.33
N ASN A 16 6.29 -11.46 -10.96
CA ASN A 16 5.53 -12.71 -11.11
C ASN A 16 4.27 -12.71 -10.25
N ALA A 17 4.34 -12.18 -9.02
CA ALA A 17 3.16 -12.00 -8.17
C ALA A 17 2.16 -11.00 -8.78
N CYS A 18 2.64 -9.87 -9.33
CA CYS A 18 1.80 -8.91 -10.03
C CYS A 18 1.11 -9.51 -11.26
N LYS A 19 1.79 -10.37 -12.01
CA LYS A 19 1.20 -11.10 -13.14
C LYS A 19 0.06 -12.01 -12.67
N GLY A 20 0.27 -12.81 -11.63
CA GLY A 20 -0.77 -13.68 -11.07
C GLY A 20 -2.01 -12.89 -10.64
N LEU A 21 -1.81 -11.68 -10.07
CA LEU A 21 -2.92 -10.79 -9.74
C LEU A 21 -3.63 -10.25 -10.98
N ALA A 22 -2.89 -9.83 -12.02
CA ALA A 22 -3.46 -9.36 -13.27
C ALA A 22 -4.28 -10.45 -14.01
N ASP A 23 -3.82 -11.70 -13.95
CA ASP A 23 -4.53 -12.87 -14.47
C ASP A 23 -5.86 -13.08 -13.75
N ASN A 24 -5.86 -13.00 -12.42
CA ASN A 24 -7.08 -13.11 -11.59
C ASN A 24 -8.09 -11.97 -11.85
N LEU A 25 -7.60 -10.77 -12.19
CA LEU A 25 -8.42 -9.61 -12.54
C LEU A 25 -8.92 -9.62 -13.99
N GLY A 26 -8.49 -10.61 -14.81
CA GLY A 26 -8.85 -10.70 -16.23
C GLY A 26 -8.21 -9.63 -17.11
N VAL A 27 -7.11 -9.01 -16.68
CA VAL A 27 -6.40 -7.90 -17.35
C VAL A 27 -5.27 -8.43 -18.28
N ILE A 28 -5.37 -9.70 -18.68
CA ILE A 28 -4.32 -10.56 -19.26
C ILE A 28 -3.61 -9.95 -20.48
N GLY A 29 -4.26 -9.08 -21.25
CA GLY A 29 -3.64 -8.41 -22.40
C GLY A 29 -2.46 -7.48 -22.05
N SER A 30 -2.21 -7.21 -20.77
CA SER A 30 -1.26 -6.20 -20.30
C SER A 30 0.08 -6.75 -19.78
N PHE A 31 0.15 -8.05 -19.48
CA PHE A 31 1.33 -8.73 -18.88
C PHE A 31 1.75 -9.97 -19.69
N ASP A 32 1.93 -9.81 -21.00
CA ASP A 32 2.40 -10.91 -21.85
C ASP A 32 3.88 -11.30 -21.57
N LEU A 33 4.31 -12.41 -22.15
CA LEU A 33 5.69 -12.89 -22.09
C LEU A 33 6.72 -11.88 -22.65
N ALA A 34 6.31 -10.97 -23.53
CA ALA A 34 7.16 -9.92 -24.06
C ALA A 34 7.37 -8.78 -23.05
N VAL A 35 6.38 -8.44 -22.23
CA VAL A 35 6.52 -7.49 -21.11
C VAL A 35 7.49 -8.04 -20.06
N LEU A 36 7.37 -9.32 -19.70
CA LEU A 36 8.32 -10.00 -18.81
C LEU A 36 9.75 -9.99 -19.36
N LYS A 37 9.95 -10.38 -20.63
CA LYS A 37 11.26 -10.33 -21.28
C LYS A 37 11.85 -8.92 -21.34
N ARG A 38 11.02 -7.92 -21.62
CA ARG A 38 11.44 -6.52 -21.63
C ARG A 38 11.82 -6.04 -20.24
N PHE A 39 11.10 -6.45 -19.21
CA PHE A 39 11.43 -6.13 -17.82
C PHE A 39 12.77 -6.75 -17.42
N GLU A 40 12.97 -8.05 -17.65
CA GLU A 40 14.24 -8.74 -17.37
C GLU A 40 15.41 -8.09 -18.10
N SER A 41 15.22 -7.74 -19.38
CA SER A 41 16.27 -7.12 -20.21
C SER A 41 16.61 -5.68 -19.78
N ASN A 42 15.73 -5.01 -19.05
CA ASN A 42 15.89 -3.63 -18.61
C ASN A 42 15.98 -3.48 -17.08
N ILE A 43 16.12 -4.58 -16.34
CA ILE A 43 15.99 -4.55 -14.87
C ILE A 43 17.06 -3.68 -14.16
N SER A 44 18.19 -3.47 -14.84
CA SER A 44 19.29 -2.59 -14.45
C SER A 44 19.15 -1.14 -14.97
N ASN A 45 18.16 -0.85 -15.81
CA ASN A 45 17.88 0.46 -16.40
C ASN A 45 16.60 1.07 -15.78
N LYS A 46 16.81 1.90 -14.76
CA LYS A 46 15.74 2.52 -13.94
C LYS A 46 14.72 3.30 -14.77
N ASP A 47 15.16 4.03 -15.79
CA ASP A 47 14.28 4.87 -16.62
C ASP A 47 13.40 4.01 -17.54
N SER A 48 13.98 2.95 -18.13
CA SER A 48 13.24 2.02 -18.98
C SER A 48 12.19 1.24 -18.19
N LEU A 49 12.52 0.86 -16.95
CA LEU A 49 11.57 0.25 -16.02
C LEU A 49 10.43 1.21 -15.64
N ALA A 50 10.76 2.46 -15.34
CA ALA A 50 9.75 3.47 -14.98
C ALA A 50 8.77 3.73 -16.14
N PHE A 51 9.28 3.79 -17.37
CA PHE A 51 8.44 3.93 -18.56
C PHE A 51 7.48 2.74 -18.73
N LEU A 52 8.01 1.51 -18.65
CA LEU A 52 7.21 0.29 -18.78
C LEU A 52 6.16 0.16 -17.67
N LEU A 53 6.50 0.54 -16.43
CA LEU A 53 5.57 0.57 -15.32
C LEU A 53 4.42 1.56 -15.57
N ASN A 54 4.74 2.79 -15.99
CA ASN A 54 3.74 3.81 -16.29
C ASN A 54 2.81 3.39 -17.43
N GLU A 55 3.34 2.77 -18.49
CA GLU A 55 2.52 2.26 -19.60
C GLU A 55 1.50 1.22 -19.12
N THR A 56 1.94 0.28 -18.26
CA THR A 56 1.08 -0.77 -17.71
C THR A 56 0.04 -0.23 -16.74
N ILE A 57 0.39 0.76 -15.90
CA ILE A 57 -0.56 1.45 -15.03
C ILE A 57 -1.65 2.13 -15.86
N ASN A 58 -1.27 2.90 -16.88
CA ASN A 58 -2.22 3.61 -17.75
C ASN A 58 -3.20 2.66 -18.47
N LYS A 59 -2.71 1.51 -18.96
CA LYS A 59 -3.56 0.48 -19.57
C LYS A 59 -4.55 -0.11 -18.57
N THR A 60 -4.08 -0.38 -17.35
CA THR A 60 -4.92 -0.92 -16.27
C THR A 60 -5.99 0.09 -15.85
N GLU A 61 -5.64 1.36 -15.66
CA GLU A 61 -6.60 2.43 -15.35
C GLU A 61 -7.65 2.61 -16.44
N SER A 62 -7.24 2.59 -17.72
CA SER A 62 -8.17 2.67 -18.85
C SER A 62 -9.11 1.48 -18.90
N PHE A 63 -8.63 0.28 -18.54
CA PHE A 63 -9.44 -0.94 -18.47
C PHE A 63 -10.46 -0.93 -17.31
N LEU A 64 -10.13 -0.24 -16.22
CA LEU A 64 -10.98 -0.14 -15.02
C LEU A 64 -12.04 0.98 -15.09
N LYS A 65 -11.94 1.92 -16.04
CA LYS A 65 -12.88 3.05 -16.23
C LYS A 65 -14.21 2.69 -16.90
N ASP A 66 -14.43 1.44 -17.26
CA ASP A 66 -15.73 0.97 -17.77
C ASP A 66 -16.75 0.93 -16.61
N ASP A 67 -17.93 1.53 -16.78
CA ASP A 67 -18.98 1.67 -15.75
C ASP A 67 -19.41 0.33 -15.13
N SER A 68 -19.23 -0.77 -15.88
CA SER A 68 -19.47 -2.14 -15.40
C SER A 68 -18.45 -2.65 -14.37
N ARG A 69 -17.35 -1.90 -14.14
CA ARG A 69 -16.19 -2.32 -13.35
C ARG A 69 -15.88 -1.42 -12.17
N ASN A 70 -16.77 -0.49 -11.81
CA ASN A 70 -16.60 0.39 -10.65
C ASN A 70 -16.28 -0.38 -9.35
N LYS A 71 -16.88 -1.56 -9.15
CA LYS A 71 -16.56 -2.48 -8.03
C LYS A 71 -15.12 -2.98 -8.10
N LEU A 72 -14.67 -3.41 -9.27
CA LEU A 72 -13.30 -3.91 -9.48
C LEU A 72 -12.28 -2.80 -9.29
N ALA A 73 -12.54 -1.61 -9.85
CA ALA A 73 -11.70 -0.43 -9.69
C ALA A 73 -11.55 -0.04 -8.21
N ALA A 74 -12.66 -0.02 -7.47
CA ALA A 74 -12.66 0.25 -6.04
C ALA A 74 -11.82 -0.76 -5.27
N LEU A 75 -11.97 -2.07 -5.56
CA LEU A 75 -11.18 -3.13 -4.93
C LEU A 75 -9.68 -3.03 -5.25
N VAL A 76 -9.31 -2.73 -6.50
CA VAL A 76 -7.91 -2.54 -6.91
C VAL A 76 -7.28 -1.33 -6.21
N LEU A 77 -8.00 -0.22 -6.10
CA LEU A 77 -7.55 0.96 -5.37
C LEU A 77 -7.37 0.66 -3.88
N THR A 78 -8.33 -0.04 -3.26
CA THR A 78 -8.22 -0.44 -1.86
C THR A 78 -7.04 -1.38 -1.64
N GLY A 79 -6.86 -2.40 -2.49
CA GLY A 79 -5.71 -3.30 -2.40
C GLY A 79 -4.38 -2.57 -2.53
N SER A 80 -4.27 -1.64 -3.49
CA SER A 80 -3.07 -0.81 -3.70
C SER A 80 -2.74 0.07 -2.49
N PHE A 81 -3.77 0.62 -1.86
CA PHE A 81 -3.63 1.41 -0.64
C PHE A 81 -3.14 0.56 0.54
N ILE A 82 -3.73 -0.62 0.75
CA ILE A 82 -3.31 -1.54 1.82
C ILE A 82 -1.88 -2.03 1.60
N GLU A 83 -1.49 -2.35 0.36
CA GLU A 83 -0.12 -2.74 0.01
C GLU A 83 0.89 -1.65 0.37
N SER A 84 0.56 -0.40 0.01
CA SER A 84 1.41 0.77 0.27
C SER A 84 1.58 1.02 1.77
N LEU A 85 0.49 0.89 2.54
CA LEU A 85 0.52 0.99 4.00
C LEU A 85 1.31 -0.16 4.62
N TYR A 86 1.15 -1.39 4.15
CA TYR A 86 1.87 -2.56 4.66
C TYR A 86 3.39 -2.40 4.48
N ILE A 87 3.83 -1.95 3.31
CA ILE A 87 5.25 -1.68 3.06
C ILE A 87 5.74 -0.59 4.00
N SER A 88 4.99 0.51 4.13
CA SER A 88 5.40 1.66 4.96
C SER A 88 5.50 1.30 6.45
N THR A 89 4.50 0.62 6.99
CA THR A 89 4.51 0.16 8.40
C THR A 89 5.54 -0.94 8.62
N GLY A 90 5.74 -1.81 7.63
CA GLY A 90 6.79 -2.83 7.60
C GLY A 90 8.19 -2.24 7.70
N ILE A 91 8.47 -1.12 7.03
CA ILE A 91 9.75 -0.39 7.17
C ILE A 91 9.96 0.06 8.61
N VAL A 92 8.95 0.67 9.24
CA VAL A 92 9.05 1.12 10.65
C VAL A 92 9.23 -0.06 11.61
N LYS A 93 8.50 -1.16 11.39
CA LYS A 93 8.55 -2.38 12.21
C LYS A 93 9.88 -3.12 12.09
N SER A 94 10.43 -3.21 10.88
CA SER A 94 11.67 -3.95 10.58
C SER A 94 12.95 -3.15 10.82
N TYR A 95 12.88 -1.83 10.99
CA TYR A 95 14.06 -1.01 11.25
C TYR A 95 14.75 -1.43 12.56
N PRO A 96 16.06 -1.73 12.56
CA PRO A 96 16.79 -2.23 13.71
C PRO A 96 16.57 -1.40 14.97
N LYS A 97 16.35 -2.06 16.11
CA LYS A 97 16.10 -1.39 17.40
C LYS A 97 17.37 -1.16 18.22
N ASP A 98 18.45 -1.86 17.88
CA ASP A 98 19.74 -1.90 18.57
C ASP A 98 20.83 -1.08 17.86
N MET A 99 20.62 -0.70 16.60
CA MET A 99 21.60 0.04 15.80
C MET A 99 21.74 1.53 16.20
N LEU A 100 20.68 2.15 16.72
CA LEU A 100 20.65 3.56 17.11
C LEU A 100 19.88 3.74 18.42
N PRO A 101 20.23 4.74 19.26
CA PRO A 101 19.38 5.18 20.36
C PRO A 101 17.97 5.53 19.86
N THR A 102 16.94 5.28 20.68
CA THR A 102 15.52 5.45 20.33
C THR A 102 15.22 6.80 19.68
N ASP A 103 15.74 7.89 20.23
CA ASP A 103 15.47 9.24 19.73
C ASP A 103 16.06 9.45 18.32
N GLN A 104 17.27 8.94 18.06
CA GLN A 104 17.90 9.02 16.73
C GLN A 104 17.19 8.13 15.72
N ARG A 105 16.77 6.93 16.13
CA ARG A 105 15.96 6.03 15.31
C ARG A 105 14.64 6.70 14.91
N ASN A 106 13.96 7.35 15.85
CA ASN A 106 12.70 8.05 15.57
C ASN A 106 12.91 9.22 14.59
N LEU A 107 14.01 9.97 14.69
CA LEU A 107 14.33 11.02 13.72
C LEU A 107 14.50 10.47 12.29
N VAL A 108 15.20 9.34 12.14
CA VAL A 108 15.36 8.67 10.82
C VAL A 108 14.03 8.19 10.25
N LEU A 109 13.15 7.64 11.10
CA LEU A 109 11.86 7.09 10.68
C LEU A 109 10.75 8.14 10.55
N THR A 110 10.94 9.34 11.09
CA THR A 110 9.95 10.43 11.11
C THR A 110 9.30 10.69 9.75
N PRO A 111 10.02 10.75 8.61
CA PRO A 111 9.39 10.98 7.32
C PRO A 111 8.36 9.90 6.94
N VAL A 112 8.71 8.62 7.15
CA VAL A 112 7.81 7.49 6.85
C VAL A 112 6.64 7.44 7.83
N MET A 113 6.91 7.66 9.12
CA MET A 113 5.86 7.73 10.15
C MET A 113 4.84 8.83 9.83
N ARG A 114 5.29 10.00 9.39
CA ARG A 114 4.39 11.11 8.99
C ARG A 114 3.48 10.69 7.83
N VAL A 115 4.04 10.10 6.77
CA VAL A 115 3.25 9.64 5.62
C VAL A 115 2.18 8.65 6.06
N ILE A 116 2.50 7.70 6.94
CA ILE A 116 1.54 6.73 7.49
C ILE A 116 0.43 7.44 8.26
N LEU A 117 0.77 8.40 9.12
CA LEU A 117 -0.17 9.15 9.96
C LEU A 117 -1.15 10.01 9.14
N GLU A 118 -0.70 10.52 7.99
CA GLU A 118 -1.51 11.35 7.09
C GLU A 118 -2.56 10.54 6.30
N GLN A 119 -2.49 9.20 6.27
CA GLN A 119 -3.41 8.36 5.50
C GLN A 119 -4.82 8.24 6.09
N LYS A 120 -5.11 8.82 7.27
CA LYS A 120 -6.46 8.79 7.88
C LYS A 120 -7.55 9.24 6.90
N LYS A 121 -7.30 10.35 6.18
CA LYS A 121 -8.26 10.89 5.21
C LYS A 121 -8.45 9.95 4.02
N SER A 122 -7.38 9.31 3.56
CA SER A 122 -7.46 8.31 2.47
C SER A 122 -8.30 7.09 2.89
N VAL A 123 -8.20 6.63 4.14
CA VAL A 123 -9.10 5.58 4.67
C VAL A 123 -10.56 6.01 4.61
N GLU A 124 -10.88 7.25 5.00
CA GLU A 124 -12.24 7.80 4.94
C GLU A 124 -12.78 7.90 3.50
N GLU A 125 -11.93 8.28 2.55
CA GLU A 125 -12.28 8.35 1.13
C GLU A 125 -12.51 6.95 0.54
N LEU A 126 -11.69 5.97 0.89
CA LEU A 126 -11.90 4.57 0.49
C LEU A 126 -13.20 4.00 1.05
N LEU A 127 -13.54 4.29 2.31
CA LEU A 127 -14.81 3.87 2.90
C LEU A 127 -16.01 4.48 2.16
N LYS A 128 -15.93 5.77 1.78
CA LYS A 128 -16.97 6.41 0.97
C LYS A 128 -17.10 5.75 -0.40
N MET A 129 -15.98 5.51 -1.07
CA MET A 129 -15.95 4.85 -2.38
C MET A 129 -16.50 3.43 -2.34
N LEU A 130 -16.08 2.61 -1.37
CA LEU A 130 -16.59 1.24 -1.22
C LEU A 130 -18.07 1.22 -0.80
N GLY A 131 -18.56 2.30 -0.16
CA GLY A 131 -19.98 2.46 0.16
C GLY A 131 -20.88 2.68 -1.07
N THR A 132 -20.32 3.06 -2.22
CA THR A 132 -21.10 3.28 -3.45
C THR A 132 -21.19 2.05 -4.35
N VAL A 133 -20.40 1.00 -4.07
CA VAL A 133 -20.42 -0.24 -4.84
C VAL A 133 -21.34 -1.29 -4.18
N GLU A 134 -21.58 -2.40 -4.89
CA GLU A 134 -22.40 -3.50 -4.37
C GLU A 134 -21.83 -4.10 -3.07
N GLN A 135 -22.68 -4.20 -2.04
CA GLN A 135 -22.33 -4.69 -0.71
C GLN A 135 -22.43 -6.22 -0.63
N ALA A 136 -21.49 -6.90 -1.28
CA ALA A 136 -21.34 -8.35 -1.22
C ALA A 136 -19.87 -8.70 -0.93
N GLU A 137 -19.62 -9.89 -0.38
CA GLU A 137 -18.24 -10.33 -0.14
C GLU A 137 -17.40 -10.29 -1.43
N PRO A 138 -16.13 -9.85 -1.36
CA PRO A 138 -15.36 -9.49 -0.14
C PRO A 138 -15.55 -8.03 0.35
N VAL A 139 -16.39 -7.21 -0.30
CA VAL A 139 -16.51 -5.76 -0.02
C VAL A 139 -16.93 -5.49 1.42
N THR A 140 -17.89 -6.27 1.93
CA THR A 140 -18.41 -6.13 3.29
C THR A 140 -17.35 -6.38 4.36
N SER A 141 -16.52 -7.43 4.20
CA SER A 141 -15.38 -7.68 5.09
C SER A 141 -14.34 -6.55 5.01
N ILE A 142 -14.00 -6.10 3.81
CA ILE A 142 -13.01 -5.03 3.60
C ILE A 142 -13.48 -3.72 4.25
N ILE A 143 -14.77 -3.37 4.13
CA ILE A 143 -15.34 -2.19 4.80
C ILE A 143 -15.25 -2.33 6.32
N ALA A 144 -15.52 -3.53 6.87
CA ALA A 144 -15.42 -3.77 8.30
C ALA A 144 -13.99 -3.56 8.81
N ASP A 145 -12.98 -4.10 8.11
CA ASP A 145 -11.60 -3.92 8.51
C ASP A 145 -11.10 -2.47 8.30
N LEU A 146 -11.51 -1.79 7.24
CA LEU A 146 -11.19 -0.37 7.04
C LEU A 146 -11.81 0.52 8.13
N LYS A 147 -12.98 0.15 8.69
CA LYS A 147 -13.55 0.84 9.86
C LYS A 147 -12.72 0.60 11.13
N THR A 148 -12.16 -0.60 11.31
CA THR A 148 -11.17 -0.85 12.36
C THR A 148 -9.96 0.05 12.18
N LEU A 149 -9.39 0.10 10.97
CA LEU A 149 -8.25 0.96 10.67
C LEU A 149 -8.55 2.45 10.89
N GLN A 150 -9.73 2.92 10.48
CA GLN A 150 -10.20 4.28 10.75
C GLN A 150 -10.24 4.57 12.25
N SER A 151 -10.71 3.61 13.05
CA SER A 151 -10.77 3.72 14.51
C SER A 151 -9.38 3.77 15.14
N ASP A 152 -8.43 2.98 14.63
CA ASP A 152 -7.02 3.02 15.07
C ASP A 152 -6.40 4.40 14.81
N TYR A 153 -6.65 4.99 13.63
CA TYR A 153 -6.23 6.36 13.32
C TYR A 153 -6.89 7.40 14.24
N ALA A 154 -8.19 7.25 14.53
CA ALA A 154 -8.89 8.16 15.42
C ALA A 154 -8.31 8.12 16.84
N ALA A 155 -7.98 6.93 17.35
CA ALA A 155 -7.41 6.73 18.68
C ALA A 155 -6.04 7.39 18.90
N LEU A 156 -5.34 7.77 17.82
CA LEU A 156 -4.09 8.52 17.91
C LEU A 156 -4.28 9.98 18.33
N ASN A 157 -5.49 10.54 18.20
CA ASN A 157 -5.82 11.93 18.55
C ASN A 157 -4.80 12.95 18.00
N ILE A 158 -4.30 12.73 16.78
CA ILE A 158 -3.16 13.46 16.18
C ILE A 158 -3.37 14.98 16.23
N GLU A 159 -4.54 15.45 15.81
CA GLU A 159 -4.88 16.89 15.78
C GLU A 159 -4.86 17.51 17.19
N GLU A 160 -5.32 16.80 18.20
CA GLU A 160 -5.32 17.26 19.58
C GLU A 160 -3.91 17.27 20.16
N GLN A 161 -3.08 16.27 19.85
CA GLN A 161 -1.68 16.24 20.26
C GLN A 161 -0.89 17.39 19.62
N ILE A 162 -1.13 17.69 18.34
CA ILE A 162 -0.51 18.85 17.65
C ILE A 162 -0.94 20.16 18.30
N LYS A 163 -2.24 20.36 18.57
CA LYS A 163 -2.76 21.56 19.26
C LYS A 163 -2.12 21.77 20.63
N ASN A 164 -1.73 20.69 21.31
CA ASN A 164 -1.09 20.72 22.62
C ASN A 164 0.45 20.73 22.57
N ASN A 165 1.07 20.98 21.41
CA ASN A 165 2.53 20.95 21.20
C ASN A 165 3.18 19.60 21.57
N ARG A 166 2.48 18.48 21.36
CA ARG A 166 2.92 17.11 21.67
C ARG A 166 3.03 16.21 20.43
N ALA A 167 3.46 16.80 19.30
CA ALA A 167 3.60 16.07 18.03
C ALA A 167 4.67 14.97 18.09
N ASP A 168 5.68 15.15 18.93
CA ASP A 168 6.74 14.18 19.25
C ASP A 168 6.18 12.87 19.85
N LEU A 169 5.09 12.95 20.62
CA LEU A 169 4.45 11.77 21.22
C LEU A 169 3.65 10.92 20.20
N VAL A 170 3.35 11.48 19.03
CA VAL A 170 2.63 10.77 17.95
C VAL A 170 3.62 10.03 17.04
N LEU A 171 4.83 10.55 16.88
CA LEU A 171 5.86 10.03 15.97
C LEU A 171 6.73 8.97 16.65
N THR A 172 6.10 7.89 17.13
CA THR A 172 6.81 6.74 17.71
C THR A 172 6.35 5.44 17.08
N ASP A 173 7.26 4.48 16.95
CA ASP A 173 6.96 3.15 16.40
C ASP A 173 5.87 2.43 17.20
N LYS A 174 5.87 2.58 18.52
CA LYS A 174 4.86 2.02 19.42
C LYS A 174 3.44 2.48 19.11
N LYS A 175 3.28 3.74 18.67
CA LYS A 175 1.95 4.27 18.30
C LYS A 175 1.45 3.71 16.97
N LEU A 176 2.34 3.19 16.13
CA LEU A 176 1.97 2.56 14.87
C LEU A 176 1.71 1.05 15.00
N GLU A 177 1.91 0.43 16.16
CA GLU A 177 1.73 -1.02 16.35
C GLU A 177 0.31 -1.49 15.98
N ASN A 178 -0.73 -0.78 16.45
CA ASN A 178 -2.12 -1.13 16.15
C ASN A 178 -2.43 -0.99 14.65
N ILE A 179 -2.05 0.15 14.06
CA ILE A 179 -2.20 0.38 12.61
C ILE A 179 -1.48 -0.70 11.82
N THR A 180 -0.26 -1.06 12.23
CA THR A 180 0.53 -2.11 11.58
C THR A 180 -0.19 -3.45 11.65
N ALA A 181 -0.64 -3.86 12.84
CA ALA A 181 -1.34 -5.13 13.03
C ALA A 181 -2.65 -5.20 12.22
N THR A 182 -3.44 -4.12 12.21
CA THR A 182 -4.67 -4.03 11.41
C THR A 182 -4.38 -4.12 9.92
N VAL A 183 -3.35 -3.41 9.42
CA VAL A 183 -2.93 -3.49 8.01
C VAL A 183 -2.43 -4.90 7.65
N GLU A 184 -1.67 -5.56 8.52
CA GLU A 184 -1.21 -6.95 8.33
C GLU A 184 -2.40 -7.92 8.24
N LYS A 185 -3.41 -7.75 9.10
CA LYS A 185 -4.65 -8.53 9.07
C LYS A 185 -5.42 -8.33 7.75
N ILE A 186 -5.61 -7.07 7.33
CA ILE A 186 -6.32 -6.76 6.08
C ILE A 186 -5.61 -7.38 4.90
N ARG A 187 -4.28 -7.18 4.80
CA ARG A 187 -3.49 -7.75 3.71
C ARG A 187 -3.67 -9.26 3.63
N LYS A 188 -3.57 -9.95 4.77
CA LYS A 188 -3.73 -11.40 4.83
C LYS A 188 -5.09 -11.85 4.31
N GLY A 189 -6.17 -11.14 4.67
CA GLY A 189 -7.52 -11.44 4.16
C GLY A 189 -7.74 -11.14 2.67
N ILE A 190 -6.84 -10.38 2.03
CA ILE A 190 -6.88 -10.12 0.58
C ILE A 190 -6.03 -11.14 -0.19
N THR A 191 -4.96 -11.66 0.42
CA THR A 191 -3.99 -12.54 -0.26
C THR A 191 -4.21 -14.03 -0.04
N ASP A 192 -4.88 -14.41 1.05
CA ASP A 192 -5.21 -15.81 1.41
C ASP A 192 -6.63 -16.17 0.94
#